data_AF-A0A369TPF9-F1
#
_entry.id   AF-A0A369TPF9-F1
#
_cell.length_a   1.000
_cell.length_b   1.000
_cell.length_c   1.000
_cell.angle_alpha   90.00
_cell.angle_beta   90.00
_cell.angle_gamma   90.00
#
_symmetry.space_group_name_H-M   'P 1'
#
loop_
_entity.id
_entity.type
_entity.pdbx_description
1 polymer ?
#
loop_
_entity_poly.entity_id
_entity_poly.type
_entity_poly.pdbx_seq_one_letter_code
_entity_poly.pdbx_strand_id
1 'polypeptide(L)'
;MATVSRITLRIEDAGRNRSRVTLTYRICFSHCEAMAGSTFIENVTLRGDDPVWDDHLITLRNGCIRAQNGCIDRELTRIVSNSTLDEDPDTIIFGWVIGNKDEVYGRVRLTPFEPNGSQGDSNIVSAHFGPAG
;
A
#
# COMPACT_ATOMS: atom_id res chain seq x y z
N MET A 1 -0.77 -15.11 13.41
CA MET A 1 -0.59 -14.43 12.12
C MET A 1 -1.15 -13.03 12.24
N ALA A 2 -0.45 -12.05 11.65
CA ALA A 2 -0.92 -10.68 11.57
C ALA A 2 -2.29 -10.62 10.88
N THR A 3 -3.18 -9.81 11.42
CA THR A 3 -4.55 -9.65 10.91
C THR A 3 -4.82 -8.20 10.60
N VAL A 4 -5.55 -7.96 9.51
CA VAL A 4 -6.11 -6.64 9.19
C VAL A 4 -7.63 -6.72 9.38
N SER A 5 -8.21 -5.74 10.05
CA SER A 5 -9.64 -5.69 10.35
C SER A 5 -10.15 -4.25 10.41
N ARG A 6 -11.46 -4.08 10.48
CA ARG A 6 -12.14 -2.77 10.59
C ARG A 6 -11.74 -1.80 9.49
N ILE A 7 -11.57 -2.31 8.27
CA ILE A 7 -11.22 -1.49 7.11
C ILE A 7 -12.45 -0.66 6.73
N THR A 8 -12.33 0.66 6.81
CA THR A 8 -13.39 1.60 6.44
C THR A 8 -12.82 2.64 5.49
N LEU A 9 -13.45 2.78 4.33
CA LEU A 9 -13.14 3.79 3.33
C LEU A 9 -14.14 4.95 3.45
N ARG A 10 -13.63 6.18 3.42
CA ARG A 10 -14.42 7.40 3.33
C ARG A 10 -13.82 8.29 2.25
N ILE A 11 -14.67 8.78 1.34
CA ILE A 11 -14.28 9.73 0.30
C ILE A 11 -15.13 10.98 0.47
N GLU A 12 -14.47 12.13 0.55
CA GLU A 12 -15.11 13.44 0.74
C GLU A 12 -14.66 14.40 -0.36
N ASP A 13 -15.51 15.36 -0.72
CA ASP A 13 -15.12 16.45 -1.62
C ASP A 13 -13.99 17.28 -0.99
N ALA A 14 -12.95 17.57 -1.77
CA ALA A 14 -11.80 18.39 -1.39
C ALA A 14 -11.62 19.62 -2.30
N GLY A 15 -12.64 19.98 -3.09
CA GLY A 15 -12.64 21.11 -4.00
C GLY A 15 -12.60 20.69 -5.48
N ARG A 16 -12.41 21.66 -6.38
CA ARG A 16 -12.50 21.45 -7.84
C ARG A 16 -11.67 20.24 -8.30
N ASN A 17 -12.37 19.19 -8.74
CA ASN A 17 -11.84 17.94 -9.31
C ASN A 17 -10.92 17.15 -8.36
N ARG A 18 -11.11 17.29 -7.05
CA ARG A 18 -10.31 16.58 -6.05
C ARG A 18 -11.18 15.98 -4.97
N SER A 19 -10.81 14.79 -4.54
CA SER A 19 -11.44 14.08 -3.45
C SER A 19 -10.43 13.78 -2.36
N ARG A 20 -10.83 13.93 -1.10
CA ARG A 20 -10.09 13.47 0.07
C ARG A 20 -10.49 12.04 0.36
N VAL A 21 -9.58 11.13 0.11
CA VAL A 21 -9.72 9.71 0.46
C VAL A 21 -9.12 9.47 1.82
N THR A 22 -9.91 8.88 2.71
CA THR A 22 -9.52 8.48 4.06
C THR A 22 -9.76 6.98 4.21
N LEU A 23 -8.71 6.21 4.50
CA LEU A 23 -8.81 4.80 4.83
C LEU A 23 -8.42 4.59 6.30
N THR A 24 -9.32 4.01 7.07
CA THR A 24 -9.06 3.59 8.46
C THR A 24 -9.04 2.08 8.55
N TYR A 25 -8.12 1.52 9.32
CA TYR A 25 -8.00 0.07 9.49
C TYR A 25 -7.20 -0.26 10.75
N ARG A 26 -7.35 -1.50 11.21
CA ARG A 26 -6.67 -2.02 12.39
C ARG A 26 -5.80 -3.20 12.03
N ILE A 27 -4.52 -3.13 12.38
CA ILE A 27 -3.57 -4.22 12.26
C ILE A 27 -3.37 -4.82 13.65
N CYS A 28 -3.51 -6.13 13.83
CA CYS A 28 -3.16 -6.82 15.07
C CYS A 28 -2.07 -7.85 14.77
N PHE A 29 -0.97 -7.80 15.53
CA PHE A 29 0.09 -8.80 15.46
C PHE A 29 -0.11 -9.84 16.56
N SER A 30 0.27 -11.08 16.27
CA SER A 30 0.36 -12.09 17.30
C SER A 30 1.53 -11.83 18.22
N HIS A 31 1.45 -12.36 19.45
CA HIS A 31 2.52 -12.25 20.43
C HIS A 31 3.86 -12.78 19.91
N CYS A 32 3.84 -13.90 19.17
CA CYS A 32 5.03 -14.49 18.57
C CYS A 32 5.68 -13.58 17.52
N GLU A 33 4.90 -12.94 16.65
CA GLU A 33 5.43 -12.00 15.64
C GLU A 33 6.06 -10.78 16.31
N ALA A 34 5.44 -10.27 17.38
CA ALA A 34 5.97 -9.15 18.15
C ALA A 34 7.29 -9.51 18.85
N MET A 35 7.35 -10.68 19.50
CA MET A 35 8.56 -11.17 20.15
C MET A 35 9.70 -11.42 19.16
N ALA A 36 9.39 -11.99 17.99
CA ALA A 36 10.36 -12.23 16.93
C ALA A 36 10.88 -10.93 16.28
N GLY A 37 10.23 -9.79 16.55
CA GLY A 37 10.57 -8.53 15.90
C GLY A 37 10.31 -8.55 14.40
N SER A 38 9.36 -9.38 13.93
CA SER A 38 9.03 -9.53 12.52
C SER A 38 8.65 -8.19 11.90
N THR A 39 9.03 -7.98 10.65
CA THR A 39 8.64 -6.79 9.88
C THR A 39 7.73 -7.22 8.75
N PHE A 40 6.73 -6.40 8.44
CA PHE A 40 5.79 -6.61 7.36
C PHE A 40 5.84 -5.44 6.40
N ILE A 41 5.67 -5.70 5.11
CA ILE A 41 5.38 -4.68 4.12
C ILE A 41 3.87 -4.42 4.16
N GLU A 42 3.53 -3.19 4.52
CA GLU A 42 2.19 -2.63 4.54
C GLU A 42 1.93 -1.93 3.21
N ASN A 43 1.09 -2.54 2.39
CA ASN A 43 0.66 -1.99 1.11
C ASN A 43 -0.84 -1.66 1.18
N VAL A 44 -1.17 -0.39 1.01
CA VAL A 44 -2.54 0.12 1.02
C VAL A 44 -2.84 0.75 -0.33
N THR A 45 -3.84 0.22 -1.01
CA THR A 45 -4.23 0.64 -2.36
C THR A 45 -5.72 0.96 -2.40
N LEU A 46 -6.10 1.87 -3.30
CA LEU A 46 -7.47 1.96 -3.79
C LEU A 46 -7.58 1.11 -5.05
N ARG A 47 -8.75 0.49 -5.21
CA ARG A 47 -9.08 -0.31 -6.37
C ARG A 47 -10.52 -0.10 -6.82
N GLY A 48 -10.76 -0.19 -8.12
CA GLY A 48 -12.09 -0.38 -8.69
C GLY A 48 -12.61 -1.78 -8.46
N ASP A 49 -13.93 -1.94 -8.52
CA ASP A 49 -14.62 -3.23 -8.43
C ASP A 49 -14.98 -3.77 -9.82
N ASP A 50 -13.99 -3.87 -10.71
CA ASP A 50 -14.21 -4.43 -12.05
C ASP A 50 -13.68 -5.88 -12.15
N PRO A 51 -14.44 -6.83 -12.71
CA PRO A 51 -14.03 -8.23 -12.74
C PRO A 51 -13.01 -8.59 -13.85
N VAL A 52 -12.60 -7.65 -14.72
CA VAL A 52 -11.92 -7.98 -15.99
C VAL A 52 -10.55 -7.32 -16.20
N TRP A 53 -10.23 -6.20 -15.55
CA TRP A 53 -8.98 -5.45 -15.78
C TRP A 53 -8.16 -5.30 -14.50
N ASP A 54 -6.96 -4.70 -14.55
CA ASP A 54 -6.22 -4.39 -13.30
C ASP A 54 -6.77 -3.11 -12.70
N ASP A 55 -7.73 -3.27 -11.79
CA ASP A 55 -8.40 -2.20 -11.01
C ASP A 55 -7.46 -1.55 -9.98
N HIS A 56 -6.18 -1.35 -10.28
CA HIS A 56 -5.33 -0.55 -9.41
C HIS A 56 -5.48 0.94 -9.72
N LEU A 57 -6.11 1.69 -8.82
CA LEU A 57 -6.23 3.14 -8.95
C LEU A 57 -4.99 3.88 -8.46
N ILE A 58 -4.67 3.70 -7.19
CA ILE A 58 -3.57 4.41 -6.55
C ILE A 58 -3.08 3.70 -5.30
N THR A 59 -1.78 3.81 -5.04
CA THR A 59 -1.17 3.38 -3.79
C THR A 59 -1.21 4.52 -2.76
N LEU A 60 -1.99 4.34 -1.69
CA LEU A 60 -2.06 5.29 -0.57
C LEU A 60 -0.84 5.19 0.35
N ARG A 61 -0.31 3.97 0.51
CA ARG A 61 0.86 3.67 1.34
C ARG A 61 1.57 2.41 0.86
N ASN A 62 2.90 2.46 0.88
CA ASN A 62 3.76 1.31 0.73
C ASN A 62 4.96 1.49 1.67
N GLY A 63 5.06 0.68 2.72
CA GLY A 63 6.12 0.85 3.70
C GLY A 63 6.28 -0.33 4.64
N CYS A 64 7.35 -0.32 5.42
CA CYS A 64 7.59 -1.36 6.42
C CYS A 64 6.93 -1.01 7.76
N ILE A 65 6.37 -2.01 8.41
CA ILE A 65 5.84 -1.93 9.77
C ILE A 65 6.41 -3.06 10.61
N ARG A 66 7.00 -2.71 11.76
CA ARG A 66 7.50 -3.70 12.72
C ARG A 66 6.32 -4.22 13.55
N ALA A 67 6.27 -5.54 13.76
CA ALA A 67 5.31 -6.16 14.65
C ALA A 67 5.53 -5.68 16.08
N GLN A 68 4.43 -5.40 16.78
CA GLN A 68 4.43 -4.97 18.17
C GLN A 68 3.31 -5.67 18.93
N ASN A 69 3.42 -5.76 20.25
CA ASN A 69 2.36 -6.35 21.05
C ASN A 69 1.06 -5.54 20.92
N GLY A 70 -0.04 -6.25 20.62
CA GLY A 70 -1.36 -5.66 20.48
C GLY A 70 -1.69 -5.24 19.05
N CYS A 71 -2.53 -4.21 18.94
CA CYS A 71 -3.04 -3.72 17.66
C CYS A 71 -2.64 -2.27 17.42
N ILE A 72 -2.50 -1.91 16.15
CA ILE A 72 -2.26 -0.58 15.65
C ILE A 72 -3.49 -0.17 14.86
N ASP A 73 -4.16 0.89 15.30
CA ASP A 73 -5.17 1.56 14.50
C ASP A 73 -4.46 2.58 13.59
N ARG A 74 -4.81 2.59 12.30
CA ARG A 74 -4.23 3.42 11.25
C ARG A 74 -5.30 4.25 10.60
N GLU A 75 -4.94 5.48 10.27
CA GLU A 75 -5.71 6.37 9.41
C GLU A 75 -4.76 6.91 8.33
N LEU A 76 -5.16 6.79 7.07
CA LEU A 76 -4.44 7.32 5.93
C LEU A 76 -5.34 8.25 5.16
N THR A 77 -4.92 9.50 5.06
CA THR A 77 -5.67 10.54 4.35
C THR A 77 -4.83 11.07 3.20
N ARG A 78 -5.38 11.03 1.99
CA ARG A 78 -4.75 11.57 0.78
C ARG A 78 -5.77 12.34 -0.05
N ILE A 79 -5.31 13.40 -0.68
CA ILE A 79 -6.10 14.13 -1.68
C ILE A 79 -5.69 13.58 -3.04
N VAL A 80 -6.67 13.14 -3.82
CA VAL A 80 -6.47 12.59 -5.18
C VAL A 80 -7.33 13.37 -6.17
N SER A 81 -6.96 13.34 -7.44
CA SER A 81 -7.83 13.84 -8.52
C SER A 81 -9.07 12.96 -8.64
N ASN A 82 -10.21 13.55 -8.97
CA ASN A 82 -11.44 12.79 -9.22
C ASN A 82 -11.27 11.81 -10.40
N SER A 83 -10.46 12.17 -11.40
CA SER A 83 -10.09 11.26 -12.50
C SER A 83 -9.27 10.03 -12.07
N THR A 84 -8.77 9.99 -10.83
CA THR A 84 -8.13 8.79 -10.26
C THR A 84 -9.15 7.89 -9.57
N LEU A 85 -10.37 8.37 -9.36
CA LEU A 85 -11.49 7.60 -8.81
C LEU A 85 -12.51 7.20 -9.89
N ASP A 86 -12.27 7.68 -11.11
CA ASP A 86 -13.08 7.47 -12.30
C ASP A 86 -12.54 6.23 -13.02
N GLU A 87 -13.13 5.06 -12.73
CA GLU A 87 -12.71 3.76 -13.29
C GLU A 87 -13.26 3.57 -14.73
N ASP A 88 -14.36 4.25 -15.08
CA ASP A 88 -14.99 4.15 -16.38
C ASP A 88 -14.75 5.41 -17.23
N PRO A 89 -14.01 5.36 -18.36
CA PRO A 89 -14.09 6.44 -19.33
C PRO A 89 -15.51 6.45 -19.90
N ASP A 90 -16.31 7.45 -19.52
CA ASP A 90 -17.67 7.73 -20.00
C ASP A 90 -17.86 7.24 -21.45
N THR A 91 -18.39 6.02 -21.63
CA THR A 91 -18.57 5.46 -22.96
C THR A 91 -19.87 6.03 -23.50
N ILE A 92 -19.75 7.10 -24.29
CA ILE A 92 -20.90 7.73 -24.98
C ILE A 92 -21.41 6.75 -26.05
N ILE A 93 -22.42 5.95 -25.70
CA ILE A 93 -23.16 5.12 -26.66
C ILE A 93 -24.52 5.79 -26.90
N PHE A 94 -24.75 6.28 -28.12
CA PHE A 94 -26.04 6.80 -28.59
C PHE A 94 -26.68 7.93 -27.74
N GLY A 95 -25.88 8.86 -27.20
CA GLY A 95 -26.40 10.10 -26.61
C GLY A 95 -27.05 9.98 -25.23
N TRP A 96 -26.92 8.83 -24.58
CA TRP A 96 -27.30 8.63 -23.18
C TRP A 96 -26.04 8.45 -22.33
N VAL A 97 -25.83 9.35 -21.37
CA VAL A 97 -24.83 9.15 -20.31
C VAL A 97 -25.46 8.18 -19.31
N ILE A 98 -25.15 6.89 -19.44
CA ILE A 98 -25.45 5.93 -18.38
C ILE A 98 -24.36 6.15 -17.34
N GLY A 99 -24.68 6.92 -16.30
CA GLY A 99 -23.77 7.11 -15.17
C GLY A 99 -23.57 5.78 -14.47
N ASN A 100 -22.51 5.06 -14.86
CA ASN A 100 -22.03 3.93 -14.08
C ASN A 100 -21.65 4.48 -12.70
N LYS A 101 -22.05 3.77 -11.66
CA LYS A 101 -21.61 4.13 -10.31
C LYS A 101 -20.15 3.70 -10.24
N ASP A 102 -19.24 4.64 -10.08
CA ASP A 102 -17.83 4.32 -9.82
C ASP A 102 -17.72 3.55 -8.50
N GLU A 103 -17.39 2.26 -8.57
CA GLU A 103 -17.31 1.36 -7.42
C GLU A 103 -15.86 1.25 -6.96
N VAL A 104 -15.51 1.97 -5.88
CA VAL A 104 -14.14 2.01 -5.35
C VAL A 104 -14.07 1.39 -3.96
N TYR A 105 -13.07 0.55 -3.71
CA TYR A 105 -12.75 0.01 -2.39
C TYR A 105 -11.27 0.17 -2.01
N GLY A 106 -11.01 0.14 -0.69
CA GLY A 106 -9.66 0.15 -0.14
C GLY A 106 -9.17 -1.26 0.15
N ARG A 107 -8.00 -1.63 -0.38
CA ARG A 107 -7.33 -2.89 -0.09
C ARG A 107 -6.10 -2.65 0.78
N VAL A 108 -6.05 -3.35 1.91
CA VAL A 108 -4.88 -3.38 2.79
C VAL A 108 -4.26 -4.76 2.73
N ARG A 109 -2.99 -4.83 2.32
CA ARG A 109 -2.20 -6.06 2.27
C ARG A 109 -1.02 -5.95 3.23
N LEU A 110 -0.86 -6.98 4.06
CA LEU A 110 0.32 -7.19 4.88
C LEU A 110 1.05 -8.43 4.38
N THR A 111 2.32 -8.26 4.00
CA THR A 111 3.19 -9.39 3.62
C THR A 111 4.42 -9.40 4.52
N PRO A 112 4.85 -10.55 5.05
CA PRO A 112 6.12 -10.64 5.76
C PRO A 112 7.26 -10.07 4.91
N PHE A 113 8.10 -9.25 5.52
CA PHE A 113 9.32 -8.75 4.88
C PHE A 113 10.42 -9.80 5.02
N GLU A 114 11.05 -10.14 3.91
CA GLU A 114 12.23 -10.99 3.85
C GLU A 114 13.43 -10.15 3.38
N PRO A 115 14.48 -10.00 4.20
CA PRO A 115 15.68 -9.27 3.79
C PRO A 115 16.41 -10.03 2.68
N ASN A 116 16.69 -9.36 1.56
CA ASN A 116 17.46 -9.94 0.47
C ASN A 116 18.83 -9.27 0.39
N GLY A 117 19.88 -10.02 0.76
CA GLY A 117 21.30 -9.74 0.48
C GLY A 117 21.85 -8.40 1.02
N SER A 118 23.04 -8.44 1.61
CA SER A 118 23.83 -7.23 1.86
C SER A 118 25.27 -7.52 1.47
N GLN A 119 25.83 -6.69 0.59
CA GLN A 119 27.25 -6.75 0.24
C GLN A 119 27.88 -5.38 0.51
N GLY A 120 29.11 -5.42 1.01
CA GLY A 120 29.97 -4.24 1.11
C GLY A 120 31.40 -4.68 0.89
N ASP A 121 32.11 -3.98 0.03
CA ASP A 121 33.53 -4.22 -0.21
C ASP A 121 34.36 -3.24 0.65
N SER A 122 35.54 -3.67 1.09
CA SER A 122 36.47 -2.78 1.79
C SER A 122 37.10 -1.77 0.82
N ASN A 123 37.87 -0.82 1.35
CA ASN A 123 38.79 -0.06 0.52
C ASN A 123 39.85 -0.99 -0.12
N ILE A 124 40.39 -0.58 -1.26
CA ILE A 124 41.54 -1.24 -1.89
C ILE A 124 42.79 -0.91 -1.06
N VAL A 125 43.58 -1.94 -0.71
CA VAL A 125 44.89 -1.79 -0.07
C VAL A 125 45.97 -2.12 -1.08
N SER A 126 46.79 -1.12 -1.42
CA SER A 126 47.95 -1.29 -2.30
C SER A 126 49.22 -1.37 -1.46
N ALA A 127 49.86 -2.54 -1.41
CA ALA A 127 51.14 -2.75 -0.74
C ALA A 127 51.99 -3.80 -1.48
N HIS A 128 53.29 -3.85 -1.20
CA HIS A 128 54.17 -4.93 -1.67
C HIS A 128 54.03 -6.12 -0.73
N PHE A 129 53.14 -7.07 -1.06
CA PHE A 129 52.89 -8.27 -0.25
C PHE A 129 53.96 -9.37 -0.41
N GLY A 130 55.25 -9.00 -0.43
CA GLY A 130 56.40 -9.93 -0.38
C GLY A 130 56.49 -11.02 -1.48
N PRO A 131 57.60 -11.79 -1.55
CA PRO A 131 57.65 -13.01 -2.35
C PRO A 131 56.79 -14.09 -1.68
N ALA A 132 55.94 -14.77 -2.45
CA ALA A 132 55.24 -15.97 -2.01
C ALA A 132 56.29 -17.02 -1.59
N GLY A 133 56.31 -17.37 -0.31
CA GLY A 133 57.10 -18.48 0.22
C GLY A 133 56.46 -19.82 -0.08
#